data_AF-A0A1I0LBJ0-F1
#
_entry.id   AF-A0A1I0LBJ0-F1
#
_cell.length_a   1.000
_cell.length_b   1.000
_cell.length_c   1.000
_cell.angle_alpha   90.00
_cell.angle_beta   90.00
_cell.angle_gamma   90.00
#
_symmetry.space_group_name_H-M   'P 1'
#
loop_
_entity.id
_entity.type
_entity.pdbx_description
1 polymer ?
#
loop_
_entity_poly.entity_id
_entity_poly.type
_entity_poly.pdbx_seq_one_letter_code
_entity_poly.pdbx_strand_id
1 'polypeptide(L)'
;MALAPVESTRWAVLRALEKACARIAHGHPSIACALKPERLTERAWVDLDRTVDDVRWEPGPAPFLQVPPYRRGESFHLTELRELLQAARRNAFLAWEDPGGLTRAQAVAVLACALERVRAAPAKSPGPLFDIPNPNRRTP
;
A
#
# COMPACT_ATOMS: atom_id res chain seq x y z
N MET A 1 24.82 -17.30 -12.64
CA MET A 1 23.61 -16.46 -12.76
C MET A 1 23.14 -16.12 -11.36
N ALA A 2 23.28 -14.86 -10.94
CA ALA A 2 22.84 -14.43 -9.61
C ALA A 2 21.30 -14.37 -9.60
N LEU A 3 20.67 -15.13 -8.71
CA LEU A 3 19.25 -14.99 -8.41
C LEU A 3 19.05 -13.59 -7.84
N ALA A 4 18.28 -12.75 -8.54
CA ALA A 4 17.89 -11.45 -8.03
C ALA A 4 17.31 -11.64 -6.63
N PRO A 5 17.73 -10.83 -5.63
CA PRO A 5 17.18 -10.95 -4.30
C PRO A 5 15.68 -10.75 -4.42
N VAL A 6 14.91 -11.73 -3.95
CA VAL A 6 13.46 -11.57 -3.77
C VAL A 6 13.33 -10.36 -2.86
N GLU A 7 13.01 -9.18 -3.44
CA GLU A 7 12.61 -8.02 -2.65
C GLU A 7 11.60 -8.56 -1.65
N SER A 8 11.84 -8.33 -0.36
CA SER A 8 10.99 -8.91 0.68
C SER A 8 9.54 -8.64 0.28
N THR A 9 8.67 -9.66 0.30
CA THR A 9 7.31 -9.62 -0.23
C THR A 9 6.58 -8.33 0.14
N ARG A 10 6.87 -7.81 1.33
CA ARG A 10 6.45 -6.52 1.85
C ARG A 10 6.89 -5.31 1.02
N TRP A 11 8.18 -5.14 0.71
CA TRP A 11 8.68 -4.00 -0.07
C TRP A 11 8.10 -3.96 -1.48
N ALA A 12 7.93 -5.13 -2.10
CA ALA A 12 7.30 -5.23 -3.40
C ALA A 12 5.82 -4.78 -3.35
N VAL A 13 5.07 -5.21 -2.33
CA VAL A 13 3.69 -4.77 -2.07
C VAL A 13 3.59 -3.27 -1.79
N LEU A 14 4.48 -2.72 -0.96
CA LEU A 14 4.52 -1.28 -0.66
C LEU A 14 4.70 -0.46 -1.94
N ARG A 15 5.69 -0.81 -2.76
CA ARG A 15 5.97 -0.12 -4.02
C ARG A 15 4.81 -0.25 -5.01
N ALA A 16 4.16 -1.41 -5.06
CA ALA A 16 3.00 -1.63 -5.91
C ALA A 16 1.83 -0.73 -5.53
N LEU A 17 1.53 -0.60 -4.23
CA LEU A 17 0.49 0.28 -3.70
C LEU A 17 0.78 1.75 -4.00
N GLU A 18 2.01 2.22 -3.75
CA GLU A 18 2.43 3.60 -4.03
C GLU A 18 2.21 3.97 -5.51
N LYS A 19 2.68 3.11 -6.42
CA LYS A 19 2.50 3.33 -7.86
C LYS A 19 1.04 3.25 -8.29
N ALA A 20 0.25 2.34 -7.72
CA ALA A 20 -1.17 2.23 -8.03
C ALA A 20 -1.93 3.49 -7.62
N CYS A 21 -1.65 4.05 -6.43
CA CYS A 21 -2.20 5.33 -5.99
C CYS A 21 -1.92 6.45 -7.00
N ALA A 22 -0.66 6.62 -7.42
CA ALA A 22 -0.28 7.62 -8.41
C ALA A 22 -0.97 7.40 -9.77
N ARG A 23 -0.93 6.17 -10.28
CA ARG A 23 -1.54 5.81 -11.57
C ARG A 23 -3.04 6.10 -11.61
N ILE A 24 -3.76 5.72 -10.57
CA ILE A 24 -5.20 5.95 -10.46
C ILE A 24 -5.49 7.45 -10.34
N ALA A 25 -4.77 8.16 -9.47
CA ALA A 25 -4.94 9.60 -9.32
C ALA A 25 -4.76 10.36 -10.65
N HIS A 26 -3.85 9.89 -11.51
CA HIS A 26 -3.49 10.54 -12.77
C HIS A 26 -4.20 10.04 -14.04
N GLY A 27 -5.12 9.07 -13.96
CA GLY A 27 -5.87 8.71 -15.17
C GLY A 27 -6.23 7.25 -15.38
N HIS A 28 -5.65 6.33 -14.61
CA HIS A 28 -5.83 4.91 -14.91
C HIS A 28 -7.30 4.48 -14.70
N PRO A 29 -7.82 3.61 -15.59
CA PRO A 29 -9.24 3.32 -15.65
C PRO A 29 -9.73 2.37 -14.55
N SER A 30 -8.85 1.61 -13.91
CA SER A 30 -9.21 0.69 -12.82
C SER A 30 -8.00 0.33 -11.96
N ILE A 31 -8.26 -0.25 -10.77
CA ILE A 31 -7.22 -0.76 -9.87
C ILE A 31 -6.39 -1.86 -10.55
N ALA A 32 -7.05 -2.80 -11.23
CA ALA A 32 -6.39 -3.89 -11.95
C ALA A 32 -5.42 -3.37 -13.02
N CYS A 33 -5.83 -2.37 -13.81
CA CYS A 33 -4.96 -1.74 -14.80
C CYS A 33 -3.77 -1.03 -14.15
N ALA A 34 -3.98 -0.38 -13.01
CA ALA A 34 -2.92 0.32 -12.29
C ALA A 34 -1.88 -0.62 -11.67
N LEU A 35 -2.26 -1.84 -11.28
CA LEU A 35 -1.38 -2.84 -10.68
C LEU A 35 -0.70 -3.77 -11.69
N LYS A 36 -1.25 -3.91 -12.91
CA LYS A 36 -0.72 -4.78 -13.99
C LYS A 36 0.80 -4.68 -14.25
N PRO A 37 1.45 -3.49 -14.18
CA PRO A 37 2.88 -3.39 -14.41
C PRO A 37 3.76 -4.00 -13.30
N GLU A 38 3.20 -4.32 -12.13
CA GLU A 38 3.97 -4.77 -10.97
C GLU A 38 4.23 -6.27 -11.02
N ARG A 39 5.52 -6.64 -10.93
CA ARG A 39 5.97 -8.04 -10.88
C ARG A 39 5.98 -8.53 -9.44
N LEU A 40 4.80 -8.86 -8.93
CA LEU A 40 4.64 -9.47 -7.60
C LEU A 40 4.67 -11.00 -7.70
N THR A 41 5.13 -11.65 -6.64
CA THR A 41 4.94 -13.10 -6.46
C THR A 41 3.48 -13.41 -6.17
N GLU A 42 3.03 -14.63 -6.41
CA GLU A 42 1.66 -15.07 -6.10
C GLU A 42 1.27 -14.77 -4.64
N ARG A 43 2.20 -15.03 -3.71
CA ARG A 43 2.02 -14.71 -2.29
C ARG A 43 1.88 -13.20 -2.04
N ALA A 44 2.67 -12.36 -2.70
CA ALA A 44 2.54 -10.91 -2.60
C ALA A 44 1.19 -10.43 -3.14
N TRP A 45 0.68 -11.03 -4.22
CA TRP A 45 -0.65 -10.73 -4.74
C TRP A 45 -1.74 -11.06 -3.74
N VAL A 46 -1.71 -12.26 -3.14
CA VAL A 46 -2.69 -12.65 -2.12
C VAL A 46 -2.64 -11.71 -0.90
N ASP A 47 -1.44 -11.35 -0.44
CA ASP A 47 -1.27 -10.43 0.70
C ASP A 47 -1.76 -9.01 0.36
N LEU A 48 -1.50 -8.53 -0.87
CA LEU A 48 -1.99 -7.25 -1.39
C LEU A 48 -3.53 -7.22 -1.43
N ASP A 49 -4.14 -8.18 -2.14
CA ASP A 49 -5.58 -8.25 -2.35
C ASP A 49 -6.32 -8.34 -1.02
N ARG A 50 -5.85 -9.21 -0.11
CA ARG A 50 -6.41 -9.32 1.24
C ARG A 50 -6.34 -7.99 1.98
N THR A 51 -5.20 -7.30 1.94
CA THR A 51 -5.05 -6.04 2.66
C THR A 51 -5.97 -4.95 2.10
N VAL A 52 -6.13 -4.89 0.77
CA VAL A 52 -7.03 -3.94 0.11
C VAL A 52 -8.50 -4.24 0.44
N ASP A 53 -8.90 -5.50 0.40
CA ASP A 53 -10.26 -5.92 0.76
C ASP A 53 -10.56 -5.68 2.25
N ASP A 54 -9.62 -5.97 3.15
CA ASP A 54 -9.78 -5.71 4.59
C ASP A 54 -9.96 -4.21 4.89
N VAL A 55 -9.40 -3.31 4.07
CA VAL A 55 -9.62 -1.86 4.19
C VAL A 55 -10.97 -1.48 3.59
N ARG A 56 -11.32 -2.07 2.45
CA ARG A 56 -12.54 -1.78 1.71
C ARG A 56 -13.80 -2.09 2.52
N TRP A 57 -13.77 -3.17 3.29
CA TRP A 57 -14.92 -3.69 4.04
C TRP A 57 -14.84 -3.44 5.55
N GLU A 58 -13.89 -2.63 6.01
CA GLU A 58 -13.75 -2.33 7.43
C GLU A 58 -15.01 -1.61 7.97
N PRO A 59 -15.68 -2.16 9.01
CA PRO A 59 -16.86 -1.54 9.58
C PRO A 59 -16.49 -0.26 10.35
N GLY A 60 -16.97 0.89 9.88
CA GLY A 60 -16.74 2.18 10.52
C GLY A 60 -17.00 3.36 9.58
N PRO A 61 -16.85 4.62 10.05
CA PRO A 61 -16.83 5.77 9.16
C PRO A 61 -15.67 5.57 8.19
N ALA A 62 -16.02 5.30 6.94
CA ALA A 62 -15.11 5.07 5.83
C ALA A 62 -13.78 5.82 6.01
N PRO A 63 -12.64 5.11 6.14
CA PRO A 63 -11.36 5.74 6.47
C PRO A 63 -10.95 6.80 5.44
N PHE A 64 -11.51 6.72 4.22
CA PHE A 64 -11.34 7.70 3.14
C PHE A 64 -11.99 9.08 3.37
N LEU A 65 -12.91 9.22 4.34
CA LEU A 65 -13.56 10.49 4.68
C LEU A 65 -12.78 11.33 5.70
N GLN A 66 -11.75 10.77 6.33
CA GLN A 66 -11.08 11.38 7.49
C GLN A 66 -9.67 11.92 7.18
N VAL A 67 -9.35 12.30 5.94
CA VAL A 67 -8.10 13.02 5.68
C VAL A 67 -8.27 14.46 6.19
N PRO A 68 -7.59 14.87 7.29
CA PRO A 68 -7.84 16.17 7.91
C PRO A 68 -7.44 17.33 6.96
N PRO A 69 -8.02 18.54 7.16
CA PRO A 69 -7.51 19.75 6.51
C PRO A 69 -6.07 20.06 6.96
N TYR A 70 -5.34 20.82 6.13
CA TYR A 70 -3.87 20.97 6.23
C TYR A 70 -3.48 21.65 7.52
N ARG A 71 -2.64 20.97 8.31
CA ARG A 71 -1.95 21.55 9.45
C ARG A 71 -0.47 21.68 9.15
N ARG A 72 0.07 22.86 9.45
CA ARG A 72 1.51 23.15 9.36
C ARG A 72 2.24 22.18 10.31
N GLY A 73 3.13 21.34 9.76
CA GLY A 73 3.83 20.28 10.51
C GLY A 73 3.36 18.85 10.22
N GLU A 74 2.50 18.64 9.23
CA GLU A 74 2.11 17.30 8.75
C GLU A 74 3.31 16.49 8.23
N SER A 75 3.24 15.16 8.40
CA SER A 75 4.23 14.23 7.85
C SER A 75 4.26 14.32 6.32
N PHE A 76 5.43 14.11 5.72
CA PHE A 76 5.63 14.10 4.27
C PHE A 76 4.60 13.21 3.53
N HIS A 77 4.28 12.05 4.11
CA HIS A 77 3.31 11.10 3.56
C HIS A 77 1.86 11.61 3.54
N LEU A 78 1.44 12.43 4.50
CA LEU A 78 0.10 13.04 4.48
C LEU A 78 -0.03 14.11 3.38
N THR A 79 1.06 14.81 3.08
CA THR A 79 1.08 15.81 2.01
C THR A 79 0.96 15.13 0.64
N GLU A 80 1.76 14.09 0.39
CA GLU A 80 1.72 13.30 -0.85
C GLU A 80 0.35 12.66 -1.08
N LEU A 81 -0.26 12.07 -0.04
CA LEU A 81 -1.61 11.51 -0.12
C LEU A 81 -2.64 12.57 -0.53
N ARG A 82 -2.52 13.79 -0.03
CA ARG A 82 -3.50 14.86 -0.31
C ARG A 82 -3.37 15.40 -1.71
N GLU A 83 -2.15 15.51 -2.22
CA GLU A 83 -1.90 15.82 -3.63
C GLU A 83 -2.52 14.76 -4.54
N LEU A 84 -2.33 13.47 -4.22
CA LEU A 84 -2.92 12.36 -4.96
C LEU A 84 -4.46 12.38 -4.91
N LEU A 85 -5.05 12.65 -3.75
CA LEU A 85 -6.52 12.78 -3.63
C LEU A 85 -7.05 13.99 -4.38
N GLN A 86 -6.33 15.12 -4.37
CA GLN A 86 -6.70 16.29 -5.14
C GLN A 86 -6.60 16.03 -6.65
N ALA A 87 -5.54 15.36 -7.11
CA ALA A 87 -5.38 14.93 -8.49
C ALA A 87 -6.50 13.98 -8.90
N ALA A 88 -6.81 12.97 -8.08
CA ALA A 88 -7.91 12.03 -8.31
C ALA A 88 -9.27 12.74 -8.43
N ARG A 89 -9.54 13.72 -7.57
CA ARG A 89 -10.77 14.54 -7.62
C ARG A 89 -10.82 15.42 -8.88
N ARG A 90 -9.71 16.07 -9.24
CA ARG A 90 -9.61 16.86 -10.48
C ARG A 90 -9.86 15.99 -11.71
N ASN A 91 -9.37 14.75 -11.67
CA ASN A 91 -9.46 13.80 -12.76
C ASN A 91 -10.69 12.87 -12.66
N ALA A 92 -11.70 13.22 -11.86
CA ALA A 92 -12.90 12.41 -11.68
C ALA A 92 -13.74 12.25 -12.96
N PHE A 93 -13.53 13.13 -13.94
CA PHE A 93 -14.21 13.08 -15.24
C PHE A 93 -13.61 12.04 -16.21
N LEU A 94 -12.42 11.51 -15.92
CA LEU A 94 -11.80 10.48 -16.75
C LEU A 94 -12.47 9.12 -16.50
N ALA A 95 -12.41 8.24 -17.51
CA ALA A 95 -12.95 6.89 -17.42
C ALA A 95 -12.45 6.18 -16.14
N TRP A 96 -13.38 5.58 -15.42
CA TRP A 96 -13.11 4.91 -14.15
C TRP A 96 -14.11 3.77 -13.94
N GLU A 97 -13.59 2.61 -13.57
CA GLU A 97 -14.32 1.39 -13.33
C GLU A 97 -13.85 0.78 -12.01
N ASP A 98 -14.81 0.56 -11.11
CA ASP A 98 -14.60 -0.18 -9.86
C ASP A 98 -15.82 -1.07 -9.58
N PRO A 99 -15.64 -2.39 -9.39
CA PRO A 99 -16.74 -3.34 -9.19
C PRO A 99 -17.64 -3.07 -7.97
N GLY A 100 -17.14 -2.37 -6.94
CA GLY A 100 -17.92 -2.03 -5.75
C GLY A 100 -18.27 -0.54 -5.68
N GLY A 101 -18.28 0.15 -6.82
CA GLY A 101 -18.81 1.51 -6.95
C GLY A 101 -17.98 2.60 -6.27
N LEU A 102 -16.71 2.35 -5.93
CA LEU A 102 -15.83 3.38 -5.40
C LEU A 102 -15.55 4.43 -6.47
N THR A 103 -15.53 5.70 -6.09
CA THR A 103 -14.95 6.76 -6.92
C THR A 103 -13.43 6.63 -6.96
N ARG A 104 -12.80 7.23 -7.98
CA ARG A 104 -11.33 7.28 -8.10
C ARG A 104 -10.63 7.77 -6.83
N ALA A 105 -11.15 8.83 -6.20
CA ALA A 105 -10.59 9.38 -4.98
C ALA A 105 -10.75 8.42 -3.79
N GLN A 106 -11.90 7.73 -3.70
CA GLN A 106 -12.11 6.70 -2.68
C GLN A 106 -11.17 5.51 -2.88
N ALA A 107 -10.94 5.07 -4.11
CA ALA A 107 -10.00 4.00 -4.41
C ALA A 107 -8.55 4.38 -4.03
N VAL A 108 -8.11 5.60 -4.35
CA VAL A 108 -6.79 6.10 -3.91
C VAL A 108 -6.69 6.11 -2.38
N ALA A 109 -7.74 6.54 -1.68
CA ALA A 109 -7.75 6.52 -0.21
C ALA A 109 -7.69 5.10 0.36
N VAL A 110 -8.42 4.13 -0.22
CA VAL A 110 -8.36 2.71 0.17
C VAL A 110 -6.94 2.18 0.01
N LEU A 111 -6.31 2.41 -1.14
CA LEU A 111 -4.94 1.96 -1.39
C LEU A 111 -3.92 2.63 -0.46
N ALA A 112 -4.12 3.90 -0.11
CA ALA A 112 -3.27 4.59 0.86
C ALA A 112 -3.42 4.03 2.28
N CYS A 113 -4.65 3.70 2.70
CA CYS A 113 -4.87 3.02 3.98
C CYS A 113 -4.24 1.61 3.98
N ALA A 114 -4.33 0.87 2.87
CA ALA A 114 -3.65 -0.41 2.72
C ALA A 114 -2.13 -0.25 2.82
N LEU A 115 -1.57 0.78 2.17
CA LEU A 115 -0.14 1.11 2.25
C LEU A 115 0.30 1.33 3.70
N GLU A 116 -0.43 2.15 4.45
CA GLU A 116 -0.12 2.43 5.87
C GLU A 116 -0.25 1.18 6.74
N ARG A 117 -1.22 0.29 6.49
CA ARG A 117 -1.30 -1.01 7.19
C ARG A 117 -0.07 -1.88 6.92
N VAL A 118 0.37 -1.97 5.67
CA VAL A 118 1.59 -2.72 5.31
C VAL A 118 2.84 -2.07 5.90
N ARG A 119 2.89 -0.74 6.05
CA ARG A 119 3.98 -0.01 6.74
C ARG A 119 3.97 -0.21 8.26
N ALA A 120 2.80 -0.28 8.88
CA ALA A 120 2.64 -0.50 10.32
C ALA A 120 2.84 -1.97 10.71
N ALA A 121 2.61 -2.91 9.79
CA ALA A 121 2.80 -4.33 10.05
C ALA A 121 4.23 -4.61 10.55
N PRO A 122 4.41 -5.34 11.67
CA PRO A 122 5.74 -5.71 12.12
C PRO A 122 6.41 -6.48 10.99
N ALA A 123 7.65 -6.12 10.65
CA ALA A 123 8.46 -7.00 9.81
C ALA A 123 8.50 -8.32 10.58
N LYS A 124 7.93 -9.39 10.02
CA LYS A 124 8.23 -10.74 10.52
C LYS A 124 9.74 -10.83 10.46
N SER A 125 10.39 -10.69 11.61
CA SER A 125 11.83 -10.76 11.69
C SER A 125 12.19 -12.10 11.06
N PRO A 126 13.00 -12.16 9.99
CA PRO A 126 13.82 -13.35 9.85
C PRO A 126 14.52 -13.48 11.22
N GLY A 127 14.62 -14.70 11.75
CA GLY A 127 15.42 -14.92 12.95
C GLY A 127 16.79 -14.23 12.83
N PRO A 128 17.51 -14.04 13.95
CA PRO A 128 18.74 -13.24 13.96
C PRO A 128 19.60 -13.54 12.73
N LEU A 129 19.93 -12.50 11.96
CA LEU A 129 20.69 -12.60 10.70
C LEU A 129 22.07 -13.25 10.90
N PHE A 130 22.49 -13.41 12.15
CA PHE A 130 23.66 -14.12 12.57
C PHE A 130 23.30 -14.97 13.79
N ASP A 131 23.43 -16.28 13.69
CA ASP A 131 23.74 -17.12 14.85
C ASP A 131 25.13 -16.68 15.33
N ILE A 132 25.19 -15.60 16.12
CA ILE A 132 26.40 -15.31 16.88
C ILE A 132 26.35 -16.28 18.05
N PRO A 133 27.19 -17.34 18.09
CA PRO A 133 27.27 -18.16 19.27
C PRO A 133 27.66 -17.24 20.42
N ASN A 134 26.76 -17.10 21.40
CA ASN A 134 27.06 -16.37 22.62
C ASN A 134 28.13 -17.17 23.38
N PRO A 135 29.38 -16.68 23.48
CA PRO A 135 30.45 -17.43 24.15
C PRO A 135 30.21 -17.56 25.66
N ASN A 136 29.22 -16.86 26.23
CA ASN A 136 28.84 -16.94 27.64
C ASN A 136 27.64 -17.85 27.91
N ARG A 137 27.11 -18.57 26.92
CA ARG A 137 26.10 -19.61 27.17
C ARG A 137 26.80 -20.87 27.71
N ARG A 138 27.07 -20.87 29.02
CA ARG A 138 27.34 -22.11 29.76
C ARG A 138 26.06 -22.95 29.71
N THR A 139 26.10 -24.07 28.99
CA THR A 139 25.08 -25.12 29.08
C THR A 139 25.06 -25.70 30.50
N PRO A 140 23.87 -26.02 31.04
CA PRO A 140 23.76 -26.80 32.27
C PRO A 140 24.27 -28.23 32.09
#